data_AF-A0A2S8IXL8-F1
#
_entry.id   AF-A0A2S8IXL8-F1
#
_cell.length_a   1.000
_cell.length_b   1.000
_cell.length_c   1.000
_cell.angle_alpha   90.00
_cell.angle_beta   90.00
_cell.angle_gamma   90.00
#
_symmetry.space_group_name_H-M   'P 1'
#
loop_
_entity.id
_entity.type
_entity.pdbx_description
1 polymer ?
#
loop_
_entity_poly.entity_id
_entity_poly.type
_entity_poly.pdbx_seq_one_letter_code
_entity_poly.pdbx_strand_id
1 'polypeptide(L)'
;MPVAEVDNNPLFGDTDITAVAPGIFTMGLQGNSLAVETDEGLLVVDSGPSPSVVPQALAQLREHTDQTVRWIVYSHGHLGYNYGVPGFLAEADRRGEPRPTIIAHENVVRRYQRYIETAGLQNHINSRQFRRPIEEFAPVPTLTFPDQTYRDAMTLGGPSRQVRLLWAPSETDDVTAVWLPHERILYGSAAVIDSIPNIGTPMRTMRDAVRWANTLDSLAALNPAVLIPEFGSVIHDVGAEQLAATSAALRWLRRAVVERLNKGMGVDDIVHDIDYPTELFEVPWMRQAYGHRDFIVRDIVRSETGWWDGNPTHLHPARPDVAANARAAAITDKQAVLGEAHRLRDAGRVQEALHVVDLLALATADFPEAHHARKLKSELSVLLAKDAPSYVSRSFYRAVT
;
A
#
# COMPACT_ATOMS: atom_id res chain seq x y z
N MET A 1 -12.83 20.09 -18.05
CA MET A 1 -12.93 18.71 -18.54
C MET A 1 -13.40 17.86 -17.37
N PRO A 2 -14.34 16.93 -17.55
CA PRO A 2 -14.90 16.19 -16.43
C PRO A 2 -13.78 15.38 -15.78
N VAL A 3 -13.66 15.49 -14.46
CA VAL A 3 -12.77 14.66 -13.63
C VAL A 3 -13.09 13.21 -14.00
N ALA A 4 -12.10 12.50 -14.53
CA ALA A 4 -12.22 11.07 -14.80
C ALA A 4 -12.77 10.40 -13.54
N GLU A 5 -13.76 9.51 -13.69
CA GLU A 5 -14.27 8.68 -12.60
C GLU A 5 -13.10 8.25 -11.71
N VAL A 6 -13.06 8.78 -10.49
CA VAL A 6 -12.14 8.33 -9.47
C VAL A 6 -12.61 6.91 -9.16
N ASP A 7 -12.08 5.92 -9.90
CA ASP A 7 -12.20 4.50 -9.57
C ASP A 7 -12.05 4.40 -8.05
N ASN A 8 -13.10 3.99 -7.33
CA ASN A 8 -13.19 3.90 -5.86
C ASN A 8 -11.84 3.60 -5.21
N ASN A 9 -11.07 4.66 -4.90
CA ASN A 9 -9.73 4.49 -4.38
C ASN A 9 -9.89 4.19 -2.89
N PRO A 10 -9.52 2.98 -2.43
CA PRO A 10 -9.79 2.56 -1.05
C PRO A 10 -8.97 3.36 -0.01
N LEU A 11 -8.04 4.21 -0.46
CA LEU A 11 -7.18 5.03 0.40
C LEU A 11 -7.84 6.34 0.86
N PHE A 12 -9.10 6.59 0.50
CA PHE A 12 -9.85 7.74 1.00
C PHE A 12 -11.06 7.23 1.79
N GLY A 13 -11.07 7.54 3.09
CA GLY A 13 -12.12 7.18 4.04
C GLY A 13 -13.14 8.30 4.26
N ASP A 14 -14.04 8.07 5.19
CA ASP A 14 -14.98 9.08 5.68
C ASP A 14 -14.23 10.28 6.27
N THR A 15 -14.72 11.49 6.02
CA THR A 15 -14.09 12.73 6.50
C THR A 15 -14.56 13.11 7.90
N ASP A 16 -15.62 12.49 8.40
CA ASP A 16 -16.27 12.88 9.65
C ASP A 16 -15.48 12.43 10.89
N ILE A 17 -15.57 13.25 11.94
CA ILE A 17 -14.97 12.93 13.23
C ILE A 17 -15.91 12.00 13.99
N THR A 18 -15.36 10.88 14.46
CA THR A 18 -16.09 9.91 15.26
C THR A 18 -15.45 9.77 16.63
N ALA A 19 -16.22 9.94 17.70
CA ALA A 19 -15.77 9.64 19.05
C ALA A 19 -15.75 8.12 19.27
N VAL A 20 -14.57 7.57 19.55
CA VAL A 20 -14.38 6.13 19.85
C VAL A 20 -14.56 5.86 21.34
N ALA A 21 -14.08 6.78 22.17
CA ALA A 21 -14.22 6.79 23.62
C ALA A 21 -14.08 8.24 24.12
N PRO A 22 -14.40 8.56 25.39
CA PRO A 22 -14.24 9.92 25.92
C PRO A 22 -12.83 10.48 25.69
N GLY A 23 -12.72 11.57 24.93
CA GLY A 23 -11.44 12.22 24.59
C GLY A 23 -10.59 11.46 23.57
N ILE A 24 -11.16 10.51 22.83
CA ILE A 24 -10.48 9.72 21.79
C ILE A 24 -11.32 9.72 20.53
N PHE A 25 -10.76 10.24 19.43
CA PHE A 25 -11.48 10.52 18.21
C PHE A 25 -10.75 9.96 16.99
N THR A 26 -11.50 9.45 16.01
CA THR A 26 -10.98 9.20 14.67
C THR A 26 -11.39 10.33 13.73
N MET A 27 -10.52 10.66 12.77
CA MET A 27 -10.72 11.73 11.80
C MET A 27 -10.29 11.28 10.40
N GLY A 28 -10.89 11.82 9.35
CA GLY A 28 -10.47 11.54 7.96
C GLY A 28 -9.33 12.42 7.48
N LEU A 29 -8.07 11.99 7.66
CA LEU A 29 -6.87 12.69 7.19
C LEU A 29 -5.95 11.73 6.42
N GLN A 30 -6.50 11.15 5.33
CA GLN A 30 -5.93 10.02 4.58
C GLN A 30 -6.01 8.71 5.36
N GLY A 31 -7.16 8.05 5.23
CA GLY A 31 -7.55 6.97 6.14
C GLY A 31 -8.01 7.52 7.48
N ASN A 32 -8.05 6.65 8.48
CA ASN A 32 -8.29 7.00 9.87
C ASN A 32 -7.02 7.67 10.44
N SER A 33 -7.16 8.89 10.92
CA SER A 33 -6.24 9.52 11.86
C SER A 33 -6.82 9.44 13.27
N LEU A 34 -5.96 9.51 14.28
CA LEU A 34 -6.35 9.44 15.69
C LEU A 34 -6.08 10.79 16.37
N ALA A 35 -7.02 11.29 17.16
CA ALA A 35 -6.80 12.40 18.09
C ALA A 35 -7.08 11.92 19.53
N VAL A 36 -6.16 12.21 20.45
CA VAL A 36 -6.22 11.74 21.84
C VAL A 36 -5.96 12.90 22.79
N GLU A 37 -6.95 13.22 23.63
CA GLU A 37 -6.79 14.17 24.73
C GLU A 37 -5.88 13.58 25.81
N THR A 38 -4.97 14.38 26.35
CA THR A 38 -4.10 13.97 27.47
C THR A 38 -4.01 15.08 28.52
N ASP A 39 -3.31 14.81 29.62
CA ASP A 39 -3.03 15.83 30.65
C ASP A 39 -2.18 17.00 30.12
N GLU A 40 -1.39 16.78 29.07
CA GLU A 40 -0.40 17.73 28.56
C GLU A 40 -0.85 18.43 27.26
N GLY A 41 -1.99 18.02 26.71
CA GLY A 41 -2.54 18.51 25.45
C GLY A 41 -2.90 17.39 24.47
N LEU A 42 -3.36 17.79 23.29
CA LEU A 42 -3.88 16.89 22.28
C LEU A 42 -2.76 16.27 21.46
N LEU A 43 -2.78 14.95 21.33
CA LEU A 43 -1.96 14.20 20.38
C LEU A 43 -2.80 13.93 19.12
N VAL A 44 -2.24 14.23 17.94
CA VAL A 44 -2.85 13.89 16.65
C VAL A 44 -1.91 12.97 15.88
N VAL A 45 -2.45 11.90 15.29
CA VAL A 45 -1.71 10.95 14.46
C VAL A 45 -2.01 11.22 12.98
N ASP A 46 -0.95 11.45 12.21
CA ASP A 46 -0.94 11.94 10.83
C ASP A 46 -1.55 13.34 10.65
N SER A 47 -1.21 14.00 9.55
CA SER A 47 -1.68 15.37 9.28
C SER A 47 -2.44 15.51 7.96
N GLY A 48 -2.56 14.43 7.20
CA GLY A 48 -3.32 14.36 5.97
C GLY A 48 -2.60 14.87 4.71
N PRO A 49 -3.29 14.78 3.57
CA PRO A 49 -2.72 14.88 2.22
C PRO A 49 -2.30 16.29 1.81
N SER A 50 -2.68 17.32 2.57
CA SER A 50 -2.42 18.71 2.21
C SER A 50 -2.61 19.64 3.41
N PRO A 51 -1.86 20.76 3.51
CA PRO A 51 -2.15 21.82 4.48
C PRO A 51 -3.58 22.37 4.37
N SER A 52 -4.18 22.30 3.18
CA SER A 52 -5.50 22.88 2.91
C SER A 52 -6.66 22.16 3.58
N VAL A 53 -6.50 20.88 3.96
CA VAL A 53 -7.58 20.11 4.62
C VAL A 53 -7.61 20.34 6.14
N VAL A 54 -6.49 20.81 6.71
CA VAL A 54 -6.30 20.91 8.15
C VAL A 54 -7.27 21.89 8.83
N PRO A 55 -7.54 23.10 8.30
CA PRO A 55 -8.45 24.03 8.97
C PRO A 55 -9.84 23.46 9.19
N GLN A 56 -10.39 22.74 8.21
CA GLN A 56 -11.70 22.11 8.33
C GLN A 56 -11.67 20.94 9.33
N ALA A 57 -10.65 20.07 9.24
CA ALA A 57 -10.51 18.95 10.16
C ALA A 57 -10.36 19.41 11.62
N LEU A 58 -9.58 20.46 11.87
CA LEU A 58 -9.44 21.05 13.19
C LEU A 58 -10.72 21.75 13.65
N ALA A 59 -11.45 22.44 12.76
CA ALA A 59 -12.73 23.05 13.11
C ALA A 59 -13.74 22.01 13.61
N GLN A 60 -13.86 20.88 12.92
CA GLN A 60 -14.70 19.75 13.37
C GLN A 60 -14.18 19.19 14.70
N LEU A 61 -12.85 19.05 14.88
CA LEU A 61 -12.29 18.48 16.12
C LEU A 61 -12.56 19.39 17.32
N ARG A 62 -12.60 20.70 17.10
CA ARG A 62 -12.96 21.71 18.11
C ARG A 62 -14.41 21.66 18.56
N GLU A 63 -15.30 20.96 17.85
CA GLU A 63 -16.65 20.69 18.38
C GLU A 63 -16.63 19.69 19.55
N HIS A 64 -15.52 18.95 19.71
CA HIS A 64 -15.37 17.93 20.74
C HIS A 64 -14.30 18.24 21.79
N THR A 65 -13.26 19.00 21.44
CA THR A 65 -12.13 19.30 22.35
C THR A 65 -11.50 20.66 22.10
N ASP A 66 -11.16 21.37 23.18
CA ASP A 66 -10.42 22.64 23.14
C ASP A 66 -8.92 22.49 23.44
N GLN A 67 -8.42 21.25 23.65
CA GLN A 67 -7.01 21.03 23.99
C GLN A 67 -6.05 21.48 22.88
N THR A 68 -5.03 22.27 23.20
CA THR A 68 -3.96 22.63 22.25
C THR A 68 -3.31 21.39 21.66
N VAL A 69 -3.08 21.38 20.33
CA VAL A 69 -2.35 20.29 19.66
C VAL A 69 -0.89 20.37 20.10
N ARG A 70 -0.51 19.44 20.97
CA ARG A 70 0.83 19.38 21.56
C ARG A 70 1.78 18.56 20.71
N TRP A 71 1.28 17.47 20.11
CA TRP A 71 2.06 16.54 19.29
C TRP A 71 1.36 16.18 18.00
N ILE A 72 2.15 16.10 16.92
CA ILE A 72 1.77 15.44 15.68
C ILE A 72 2.66 14.21 15.55
N VAL A 73 2.06 13.03 15.60
CA VAL A 73 2.76 11.75 15.48
C VAL A 73 2.58 11.22 14.07
N TYR A 74 3.66 10.91 13.37
CA TYR A 74 3.55 10.23 12.08
C TYR A 74 3.32 8.75 12.31
N SER A 75 2.22 8.23 11.75
CA SER A 75 1.95 6.81 11.77
C SER A 75 2.96 6.06 10.91
N HIS A 76 3.38 6.62 9.77
CA HIS A 76 4.47 6.14 8.92
C HIS A 76 4.86 7.19 7.87
N GLY A 77 5.96 6.97 7.15
CA GLY A 77 6.51 7.95 6.20
C GLY A 77 6.01 7.80 4.75
N HIS A 78 4.82 7.27 4.48
CA HIS A 78 4.28 7.28 3.10
C HIS A 78 3.97 8.71 2.64
N LEU A 79 4.11 8.95 1.33
CA LEU A 79 3.74 10.23 0.73
C LEU A 79 2.23 10.46 0.85
N GLY A 80 1.84 11.69 1.17
CA GLY A 80 0.46 12.07 1.42
C GLY A 80 0.13 12.19 2.91
N TYR A 81 0.44 11.20 3.75
CA TYR A 81 -0.05 11.16 5.14
C TYR A 81 0.35 12.36 6.00
N ASN A 82 1.48 12.98 5.68
CA ASN A 82 2.10 13.99 6.53
C ASN A 82 2.36 15.33 5.82
N TYR A 83 1.65 15.60 4.74
CA TYR A 83 1.75 16.88 4.02
C TYR A 83 0.97 18.00 4.70
N GLY A 84 0.04 17.69 5.60
CA GLY A 84 -0.75 18.68 6.30
C GLY A 84 -0.05 19.42 7.43
N VAL A 85 1.15 19.00 7.86
CA VAL A 85 1.87 19.65 8.97
C VAL A 85 1.92 21.18 8.87
N PRO A 86 2.27 21.81 7.74
CA PRO A 86 2.25 23.27 7.63
C PRO A 86 0.89 23.92 7.97
N GLY A 87 -0.23 23.22 7.73
CA GLY A 87 -1.57 23.67 8.10
C GLY A 87 -1.78 23.68 9.61
N PHE A 88 -1.30 22.66 10.32
CA PHE A 88 -1.35 22.62 11.79
C PHE A 88 -0.48 23.71 12.41
N LEU A 89 0.71 23.95 11.85
CA LEU A 89 1.61 25.01 12.30
C LEU A 89 0.96 26.40 12.14
N ALA A 90 0.37 26.67 10.97
CA ALA A 90 -0.31 27.93 10.69
C ALA A 90 -1.52 28.15 11.62
N GLU A 91 -2.27 27.08 11.95
CA GLU A 91 -3.39 27.18 12.88
C GLU A 91 -2.93 27.45 14.32
N ALA A 92 -1.85 26.81 14.78
CA ALA A 92 -1.26 27.10 16.08
C ALA A 92 -0.83 28.58 16.17
N ASP A 93 -0.12 29.08 15.16
CA ASP A 93 0.30 30.49 15.08
C ASP A 93 -0.91 31.44 15.10
N ARG A 94 -1.96 31.14 14.30
CA ARG A 94 -3.19 31.95 14.25
C ARG A 94 -3.90 32.03 15.60
N ARG A 95 -3.83 30.96 16.39
CA ARG A 95 -4.44 30.86 17.73
C ARG A 95 -3.52 31.38 18.85
N GLY A 96 -2.27 31.72 18.55
CA GLY A 96 -1.27 32.05 19.57
C GLY A 96 -0.91 30.85 20.46
N GLU A 97 -1.10 29.63 19.95
CA GLU A 97 -0.79 28.39 20.64
C GLU A 97 0.67 27.97 20.38
N PRO A 98 1.32 27.25 21.32
CA PRO A 98 2.64 26.68 21.09
C PRO A 98 2.66 25.78 19.85
N ARG A 99 3.74 25.88 19.06
CA ARG A 99 4.00 24.98 17.94
C ARG A 99 3.98 23.51 18.42
N PRO A 100 3.22 22.61 17.76
CA PRO A 100 3.25 21.19 18.08
C PRO A 100 4.64 20.58 17.82
N THR A 101 5.03 19.60 18.62
CA THR A 101 6.24 18.78 18.38
C THR A 101 5.89 17.64 17.43
N ILE A 102 6.67 17.50 16.36
CA ILE A 102 6.49 16.45 15.36
C ILE A 102 7.33 15.24 15.77
N ILE A 103 6.68 14.09 15.94
CA ILE A 103 7.30 12.86 16.44
C ILE A 103 7.11 11.75 15.41
N ALA A 104 8.17 10.99 15.15
CA ALA A 104 8.09 9.83 14.27
C ALA A 104 9.09 8.74 14.65
N HIS A 105 8.90 7.53 14.13
CA HIS A 105 9.94 6.51 14.19
C HIS A 105 11.20 6.95 13.40
N GLU A 106 12.41 6.61 13.86
CA GLU A 106 13.68 7.06 13.27
C GLU A 106 13.82 6.73 11.76
N ASN A 107 13.22 5.61 11.31
CA ASN A 107 13.24 5.20 9.90
C ASN A 107 12.46 6.13 8.96
N VAL A 108 11.56 6.99 9.47
CA VAL A 108 10.90 8.01 8.63
C VAL A 108 11.95 8.94 8.00
N VAL A 109 12.97 9.32 8.75
CA VAL A 109 14.05 10.21 8.27
C VAL A 109 14.74 9.58 7.06
N ARG A 110 15.11 8.30 7.18
CA ARG A 110 15.74 7.53 6.09
C ARG A 110 14.80 7.40 4.89
N ARG A 111 13.52 7.15 5.11
CA ARG A 111 12.52 7.02 4.04
C ARG A 111 12.35 8.34 3.28
N TYR A 112 12.24 9.46 3.99
CA TYR A 112 12.09 10.77 3.37
C TYR A 112 13.31 11.17 2.54
N GLN A 113 14.52 10.92 3.05
CA GLN A 113 15.75 11.10 2.28
C GLN A 113 15.72 10.30 0.97
N ARG A 114 15.33 9.02 1.05
CA ARG A 114 15.18 8.17 -0.13
C ARG A 114 14.09 8.66 -1.09
N TYR A 115 12.96 9.17 -0.60
CA TYR A 115 11.91 9.71 -1.46
C TYR A 115 12.31 10.99 -2.16
N ILE A 116 13.12 11.83 -1.52
CA ILE A 116 13.73 13.00 -2.18
C ILE A 116 14.71 12.54 -3.27
N GLU A 117 15.62 11.62 -2.93
CA GLU A 117 16.60 11.05 -3.87
C GLU A 117 15.93 10.38 -5.07
N THR A 118 14.83 9.66 -4.83
CA THR A 118 14.13 8.85 -5.84
C THR A 118 12.84 9.51 -6.33
N ALA A 119 12.68 10.83 -6.21
CA ALA A 119 11.41 11.51 -6.43
C ALA A 119 10.81 11.23 -7.83
N GLY A 120 11.63 11.31 -8.90
CA GLY A 120 11.20 10.96 -10.25
C GLY A 120 10.73 9.51 -10.38
N LEU A 121 11.42 8.57 -9.74
CA LEU A 121 11.01 7.15 -9.69
C LEU A 121 9.68 7.00 -8.95
N GLN A 122 9.51 7.65 -7.78
CA GLN A 122 8.25 7.60 -7.03
C GLN A 122 7.10 8.16 -7.86
N ASN A 123 7.31 9.27 -8.59
CA ASN A 123 6.31 9.88 -9.45
C ASN A 123 5.92 8.95 -10.61
N HIS A 124 6.88 8.30 -11.26
CA HIS A 124 6.58 7.31 -12.31
C HIS A 124 5.81 6.07 -11.80
N ILE A 125 6.10 5.61 -10.57
CA ILE A 125 5.35 4.48 -10.00
C ILE A 125 3.93 4.94 -9.62
N ASN A 126 3.81 6.11 -8.97
CA ASN A 126 2.53 6.66 -8.55
C ASN A 126 1.62 7.01 -9.74
N SER A 127 2.16 7.54 -10.83
CA SER A 127 1.37 7.84 -12.03
C SER A 127 0.72 6.59 -12.62
N ARG A 128 1.43 5.46 -12.63
CA ARG A 128 0.89 4.17 -13.09
C ARG A 128 -0.10 3.57 -12.10
N GLN A 129 0.25 3.53 -10.82
CA GLN A 129 -0.58 2.88 -9.79
C GLN A 129 -1.90 3.62 -9.53
N PHE A 130 -1.86 4.97 -9.53
CA PHE A 130 -3.05 5.80 -9.29
C PHE A 130 -3.68 6.35 -10.56
N ARG A 131 -3.11 6.03 -11.74
CA ARG A 131 -3.58 6.48 -13.05
C ARG A 131 -3.70 8.00 -13.16
N ARG A 132 -2.71 8.70 -12.62
CA ARG A 132 -2.63 10.18 -12.63
C ARG A 132 -1.50 10.64 -13.55
N PRO A 133 -1.70 11.71 -14.33
CA PRO A 133 -0.62 12.35 -15.10
C PRO A 133 0.60 12.65 -14.21
N ILE A 134 1.80 12.44 -14.75
CA ILE A 134 3.03 12.64 -13.96
C ILE A 134 3.23 14.11 -13.59
N GLU A 135 2.68 15.01 -14.39
CA GLU A 135 2.72 16.46 -14.24
C GLU A 135 1.93 16.94 -13.01
N GLU A 136 1.02 16.13 -12.47
CA GLU A 136 0.31 16.43 -11.23
C GLU A 136 1.15 16.22 -9.97
N PHE A 137 2.30 15.55 -10.09
CA PHE A 137 3.20 15.31 -8.96
C PHE A 137 4.29 16.37 -8.92
N ALA A 138 4.58 16.87 -7.72
CA ALA A 138 5.74 17.73 -7.51
C ALA A 138 7.03 17.00 -7.92
N PRO A 139 7.97 17.66 -8.62
CA PRO A 139 9.24 17.04 -9.01
C PRO A 139 10.03 16.47 -7.82
N VAL A 140 9.97 17.15 -6.68
CA VAL A 140 10.47 16.70 -5.38
C VAL A 140 9.38 16.95 -4.34
N PRO A 141 9.00 15.95 -3.52
CA PRO A 141 7.98 16.15 -2.50
C PRO A 141 8.48 17.10 -1.40
N THR A 142 7.62 18.03 -0.99
CA THR A 142 7.87 18.85 0.20
C THR A 142 7.52 18.06 1.44
N LEU A 143 8.53 17.65 2.21
CA LEU A 143 8.38 16.78 3.38
C LEU A 143 8.80 17.53 4.64
N THR A 144 7.98 17.49 5.69
CA THR A 144 8.37 18.00 7.02
C THR A 144 8.98 16.88 7.84
N PHE A 145 10.28 17.00 8.15
CA PHE A 145 10.99 16.03 8.98
C PHE A 145 10.54 16.12 10.46
N PRO A 146 10.59 15.01 11.21
CA PRO A 146 10.24 15.02 12.63
C PRO A 146 11.24 15.85 13.46
N ASP A 147 10.73 16.51 14.50
CA ASP A 147 11.57 17.21 15.49
C ASP A 147 12.23 16.23 16.45
N GLN A 148 11.53 15.14 16.76
CA GLN A 148 11.97 14.10 17.68
C GLN A 148 11.69 12.73 17.09
N THR A 149 12.62 11.81 17.30
CA THR A 149 12.49 10.43 16.86
C THR A 149 12.56 9.45 18.01
N TYR A 150 12.06 8.24 17.78
CA TYR A 150 12.20 7.10 18.68
C TYR A 150 12.51 5.82 17.88
N ARG A 151 12.98 4.80 18.58
CA ARG A 151 13.34 3.50 18.00
C ARG A 151 12.31 2.43 18.31
N ASP A 152 12.27 1.94 19.56
CA ASP A 152 11.39 0.80 19.87
C ASP A 152 10.00 1.25 20.33
N ALA A 153 9.95 2.20 21.26
CA ALA A 153 8.72 2.78 21.77
C ALA A 153 8.94 4.17 22.38
N MET A 154 7.87 4.93 22.50
CA MET A 154 7.81 6.20 23.22
C MET A 154 6.47 6.32 23.95
N THR A 155 6.45 6.92 25.14
CA THR A 155 5.21 7.19 25.88
C THR A 155 5.02 8.71 26.02
N LEU A 156 3.83 9.18 25.69
CA LEU A 156 3.40 10.58 25.76
C LEU A 156 2.15 10.69 26.64
N GLY A 157 1.75 11.92 26.96
CA GLY A 157 0.63 12.19 27.87
C GLY A 157 1.05 12.10 29.35
N GLY A 158 0.09 11.81 30.22
CA GLY A 158 0.28 11.91 31.67
C GLY A 158 -0.35 10.76 32.46
N PRO A 159 -0.44 10.89 33.80
CA PRO A 159 -1.00 9.86 34.67
C PRO A 159 -2.45 9.48 34.36
N SER A 160 -3.28 10.39 33.84
CA SER A 160 -4.67 10.10 33.51
C SER A 160 -4.81 9.32 32.20
N ARG A 161 -3.93 9.60 31.23
CA ARG A 161 -3.88 8.89 29.95
C ARG A 161 -2.46 8.86 29.39
N GLN A 162 -1.91 7.65 29.33
CA GLN A 162 -0.66 7.36 28.65
C GLN A 162 -0.93 6.94 27.21
N VAL A 163 -0.21 7.55 26.26
CA VAL A 163 -0.23 7.18 24.85
C VAL A 163 1.09 6.51 24.50
N ARG A 164 1.07 5.22 24.16
CA ARG A 164 2.27 4.45 23.81
C ARG A 164 2.41 4.35 22.30
N LEU A 165 3.46 4.97 21.76
CA LEU A 165 3.91 4.79 20.38
C LEU A 165 4.77 3.52 20.34
N LEU A 166 4.41 2.57 19.49
CA LEU A 166 5.09 1.28 19.36
C LEU A 166 5.61 1.13 17.94
N TRP A 167 6.88 0.78 17.78
CA TRP A 167 7.41 0.40 16.47
C TRP A 167 6.73 -0.89 15.99
N ALA A 168 6.09 -0.83 14.83
CA ALA A 168 5.23 -1.86 14.30
C ALA A 168 5.54 -2.14 12.81
N PRO A 169 6.80 -2.53 12.48
CA PRO A 169 7.24 -2.63 11.09
C PRO A 169 6.37 -3.63 10.31
N SER A 170 5.80 -3.16 9.22
CA SER A 170 4.74 -3.84 8.49
C SER A 170 4.78 -3.40 7.02
N GLU A 171 3.82 -2.59 6.56
CA GLU A 171 3.80 -2.08 5.19
C GLU A 171 5.08 -1.28 4.88
N THR A 172 5.57 -0.55 5.87
CA THR A 172 6.89 0.09 5.88
C THR A 172 7.66 -0.28 7.15
N ASP A 173 8.97 -0.01 7.15
CA ASP A 173 9.86 -0.28 8.29
C ASP A 173 9.83 0.82 9.38
N ASP A 174 9.01 1.84 9.18
CA ASP A 174 8.86 3.03 10.02
C ASP A 174 7.45 3.19 10.60
N VAL A 175 6.61 2.15 10.50
CA VAL A 175 5.24 2.16 11.02
C VAL A 175 5.24 2.25 12.55
N THR A 176 4.37 3.12 13.04
CA THR A 176 4.02 3.36 14.44
C THR A 176 2.58 2.88 14.66
N ALA A 177 2.40 1.94 15.58
CA ALA A 177 1.09 1.67 16.18
C ALA A 177 0.92 2.52 17.45
N VAL A 178 -0.31 2.92 17.77
CA VAL A 178 -0.61 3.73 18.96
C VAL A 178 -1.49 2.93 19.91
N TRP A 179 -0.99 2.70 21.13
CA TRP A 179 -1.65 1.90 22.15
C TRP A 179 -2.07 2.76 23.35
N LEU A 180 -3.34 2.68 23.71
CA LEU A 180 -3.95 3.33 24.87
C LEU A 180 -4.28 2.23 25.89
N PRO A 181 -3.41 1.97 26.88
CA PRO A 181 -3.51 0.79 27.74
C PRO A 181 -4.71 0.82 28.68
N HIS A 182 -5.13 2.00 29.14
CA HIS A 182 -6.24 2.13 30.08
C HIS A 182 -7.57 1.82 29.38
N GLU A 183 -7.77 2.34 28.17
CA GLU A 183 -8.96 2.11 27.36
C GLU A 183 -8.90 0.80 26.56
N ARG A 184 -7.73 0.15 26.49
CA ARG A 184 -7.44 -1.00 25.63
C ARG A 184 -7.77 -0.74 24.16
N ILE A 185 -7.45 0.47 23.69
CA ILE A 185 -7.64 0.89 22.29
C ILE A 185 -6.29 0.84 21.57
N LEU A 186 -6.26 0.14 20.44
CA LEU A 186 -5.11 0.07 19.54
C LEU A 186 -5.46 0.74 18.21
N TYR A 187 -4.72 1.79 17.84
CA TYR A 187 -4.65 2.23 16.45
C TYR A 187 -3.52 1.48 15.75
N GLY A 188 -3.91 0.59 14.84
CA GLY A 188 -3.01 -0.34 14.16
C GLY A 188 -2.18 0.30 13.05
N SER A 189 -2.57 1.49 12.56
CA SER A 189 -1.90 2.14 11.42
C SER A 189 -1.76 1.19 10.22
N ALA A 190 -0.76 1.39 9.36
CA ALA A 190 -0.48 0.57 8.18
C ALA A 190 -0.12 -0.91 8.49
N ALA A 191 -0.07 -1.31 9.77
CA ALA A 191 0.00 -2.72 10.14
C ALA A 191 -1.37 -3.42 10.01
N VAL A 192 -2.48 -2.67 10.06
CA VAL A 192 -3.84 -3.19 10.09
C VAL A 192 -4.70 -2.48 9.05
N ILE A 193 -5.04 -3.22 7.99
CA ILE A 193 -5.79 -2.71 6.83
C ILE A 193 -6.99 -3.62 6.55
N ASP A 194 -8.06 -3.08 5.94
CA ASP A 194 -9.22 -3.87 5.47
C ASP A 194 -8.98 -4.48 4.08
N SER A 195 -7.84 -5.17 3.93
CA SER A 195 -7.43 -5.87 2.72
C SER A 195 -6.36 -6.89 3.10
N ILE A 196 -6.14 -7.88 2.24
CA ILE A 196 -4.94 -8.71 2.33
C ILE A 196 -3.69 -7.79 2.40
N PRO A 197 -2.72 -8.06 3.31
CA PRO A 197 -1.50 -7.27 3.43
C PRO A 197 -0.83 -7.05 2.08
N ASN A 198 -0.52 -5.80 1.78
CA ASN A 198 0.00 -5.39 0.48
C ASN A 198 1.51 -5.69 0.35
N ILE A 199 1.93 -6.90 0.70
CA ILE A 199 3.32 -7.35 0.56
C ILE A 199 3.59 -7.60 -0.93
N GLY A 200 4.72 -7.11 -1.43
CA GLY A 200 5.10 -7.29 -2.84
C GLY A 200 4.28 -6.53 -3.86
N THR A 201 3.66 -5.39 -3.47
CA THR A 201 3.04 -4.47 -4.44
C THR A 201 3.96 -4.28 -5.64
N PRO A 202 3.48 -4.50 -6.88
CA PRO A 202 4.36 -4.42 -8.02
C PRO A 202 5.03 -3.05 -8.10
N MET A 203 6.31 -3.04 -8.49
CA MET A 203 7.17 -1.85 -8.55
C MET A 203 7.52 -1.18 -7.20
N ARG A 204 7.15 -1.73 -6.04
CA ARG A 204 7.54 -1.20 -4.72
C ARG A 204 8.72 -1.96 -4.11
N THR A 205 9.31 -1.35 -3.08
CA THR A 205 10.36 -2.01 -2.28
C THR A 205 9.80 -3.21 -1.55
N MET A 206 10.66 -4.20 -1.35
CA MET A 206 10.33 -5.44 -0.65
C MET A 206 9.78 -5.19 0.74
N ARG A 207 8.70 -5.90 1.04
CA ARG A 207 8.06 -5.95 2.36
C ARG A 207 8.20 -7.39 2.87
N ASP A 208 8.47 -7.56 4.16
CA ASP A 208 8.77 -8.86 4.73
C ASP A 208 7.52 -9.43 5.42
N ALA A 209 7.05 -10.58 4.93
CA ALA A 209 5.85 -11.24 5.44
C ALA A 209 6.00 -11.74 6.89
N VAL A 210 7.19 -12.23 7.26
CA VAL A 210 7.45 -12.75 8.61
C VAL A 210 7.57 -11.60 9.60
N ARG A 211 8.22 -10.51 9.21
CA ARG A 211 8.30 -9.28 10.03
C ARG A 211 6.92 -8.71 10.29
N TRP A 212 6.07 -8.61 9.27
CA TRP A 212 4.69 -8.15 9.46
C TRP A 212 3.91 -9.10 10.36
N ALA A 213 4.04 -10.42 10.19
CA ALA A 213 3.43 -11.40 11.11
C ALA A 213 3.90 -11.23 12.57
N ASN A 214 5.20 -11.05 12.81
CA ASN A 214 5.75 -10.79 14.15
C ASN A 214 5.16 -9.52 14.78
N THR A 215 4.99 -8.46 13.97
CA THR A 215 4.32 -7.22 14.40
C THR A 215 2.88 -7.51 14.83
N LEU A 216 2.12 -8.21 14.00
CA LEU A 216 0.72 -8.55 14.30
C LEU A 216 0.59 -9.39 15.56
N ASP A 217 1.47 -10.38 15.78
CA ASP A 217 1.50 -11.18 17.00
C ASP A 217 1.75 -10.30 18.24
N SER A 218 2.69 -9.36 18.15
CA SER A 218 3.03 -8.44 19.23
C SER A 218 1.87 -7.49 19.56
N LEU A 219 1.16 -7.00 18.55
CA LEU A 219 -0.03 -6.17 18.71
C LEU A 219 -1.22 -6.96 19.27
N ALA A 220 -1.42 -8.20 18.82
CA ALA A 220 -2.47 -9.09 19.34
C ALA A 220 -2.26 -9.40 20.82
N ALA A 221 -1.01 -9.53 21.27
CA ALA A 221 -0.66 -9.78 22.67
C ALA A 221 -1.02 -8.62 23.62
N LEU A 222 -1.24 -7.40 23.10
CA LEU A 222 -1.79 -6.29 23.89
C LEU A 222 -3.25 -6.54 24.27
N ASN A 223 -3.92 -7.46 23.59
CA ASN A 223 -5.32 -7.81 23.76
C ASN A 223 -6.23 -6.56 23.67
N PRO A 224 -6.29 -5.87 22.52
CA PRO A 224 -7.14 -4.70 22.36
C PRO A 224 -8.63 -5.06 22.49
N ALA A 225 -9.40 -4.23 23.20
CA ALA A 225 -10.86 -4.28 23.17
C ALA A 225 -11.41 -3.58 21.92
N VAL A 226 -10.69 -2.56 21.44
CA VAL A 226 -11.02 -1.80 20.24
C VAL A 226 -9.78 -1.70 19.36
N LEU A 227 -9.94 -2.01 18.08
CA LEU A 227 -8.89 -1.93 17.06
C LEU A 227 -9.33 -0.93 15.99
N ILE A 228 -8.55 0.13 15.81
CA ILE A 228 -8.76 1.14 14.77
C ILE A 228 -7.79 0.81 13.63
N PRO A 229 -8.27 0.37 12.45
CA PRO A 229 -7.42 0.13 11.29
C PRO A 229 -7.02 1.44 10.62
N GLU A 230 -6.05 1.40 9.71
CA GLU A 230 -5.70 2.56 8.87
C GLU A 230 -6.87 2.97 7.96
N PHE A 231 -7.60 2.00 7.43
CA PHE A 231 -8.75 2.23 6.55
C PHE A 231 -9.93 1.39 6.99
N GLY A 232 -11.13 1.96 6.89
CA GLY A 232 -12.39 1.29 7.21
C GLY A 232 -12.85 1.52 8.64
N SER A 233 -13.85 0.75 9.06
CA SER A 233 -14.54 0.93 10.33
C SER A 233 -13.70 0.49 11.53
N VAL A 234 -13.97 1.11 12.68
CA VAL A 234 -13.44 0.67 13.97
C VAL A 234 -13.96 -0.73 14.30
N ILE A 235 -13.07 -1.61 14.77
CA ILE A 235 -13.35 -3.01 15.09
C ILE A 235 -13.46 -3.18 16.60
N HIS A 236 -14.56 -3.77 17.05
CA HIS A 236 -14.82 -4.05 18.45
C HIS A 236 -14.77 -5.56 18.72
N ASP A 237 -14.28 -5.95 19.91
CA ASP A 237 -14.29 -7.31 20.48
C ASP A 237 -13.45 -8.38 19.77
N VAL A 238 -13.26 -8.30 18.44
CA VAL A 238 -12.56 -9.31 17.62
C VAL A 238 -11.19 -8.84 17.12
N GLY A 239 -10.72 -7.68 17.57
CA GLY A 239 -9.47 -7.07 17.07
C GLY A 239 -8.24 -7.97 17.25
N ALA A 240 -8.08 -8.57 18.43
CA ALA A 240 -6.96 -9.49 18.70
C ALA A 240 -7.00 -10.76 17.84
N GLU A 241 -8.20 -11.29 17.59
CA GLU A 241 -8.41 -12.47 16.73
C GLU A 241 -8.07 -12.14 15.27
N GLN A 242 -8.50 -11.00 14.76
CA GLN A 242 -8.19 -10.55 13.41
C GLN A 242 -6.67 -10.38 13.19
N LEU A 243 -5.96 -9.79 14.16
CA LEU A 243 -4.49 -9.66 14.12
C LEU A 243 -3.81 -11.03 14.08
N ALA A 244 -4.20 -11.94 14.98
CA ALA A 244 -3.64 -13.29 15.07
C ALA A 244 -3.94 -14.13 13.82
N ALA A 245 -5.16 -14.04 13.28
CA ALA A 245 -5.56 -14.73 12.05
C ALA A 245 -4.73 -14.24 10.84
N THR A 246 -4.52 -12.93 10.73
CA THR A 246 -3.71 -12.34 9.65
C THR A 246 -2.23 -12.76 9.77
N SER A 247 -1.68 -12.76 10.99
CA SER A 247 -0.33 -13.32 11.26
C SER A 247 -0.23 -14.78 10.84
N ALA A 248 -1.21 -15.61 11.24
CA ALA A 248 -1.25 -17.03 10.90
C ALA A 248 -1.28 -17.25 9.38
N ALA A 249 -2.07 -16.45 8.64
CA ALA A 249 -2.14 -16.49 7.19
C ALA A 249 -0.79 -16.16 6.52
N LEU A 250 -0.11 -15.09 6.96
CA LEU A 250 1.22 -14.72 6.43
C LEU A 250 2.27 -15.79 6.69
N ARG A 251 2.28 -16.37 7.89
CA ARG A 251 3.20 -17.46 8.25
C ARG A 251 2.90 -18.74 7.47
N TRP A 252 1.61 -19.06 7.29
CA TRP A 252 1.20 -20.19 6.47
C TRP A 252 1.68 -20.03 5.03
N LEU A 253 1.48 -18.85 4.43
CA LEU A 253 1.88 -18.59 3.05
C LEU A 253 3.40 -18.67 2.89
N ARG A 254 4.17 -18.11 3.82
CA ARG A 254 5.63 -18.22 3.82
C ARG A 254 6.12 -19.67 3.91
N ARG A 255 5.45 -20.53 4.69
CA ARG A 255 5.77 -21.97 4.74
C ARG A 255 5.41 -22.66 3.42
N ALA A 256 4.20 -22.42 2.90
CA ALA A 256 3.70 -23.03 1.68
C ALA A 256 4.60 -22.70 0.46
N VAL A 257 5.06 -21.45 0.34
CA VAL A 257 5.98 -21.02 -0.71
C VAL A 257 7.34 -21.70 -0.56
N VAL A 258 7.93 -21.72 0.65
CA VAL A 258 9.26 -22.35 0.81
C VAL A 258 9.24 -23.85 0.67
N GLU A 259 8.16 -24.52 1.04
CA GLU A 259 8.02 -25.95 0.75
C GLU A 259 8.15 -26.24 -0.76
N ARG A 260 7.59 -25.36 -1.60
CA ARG A 260 7.64 -25.47 -3.07
C ARG A 260 9.00 -25.08 -3.63
N LEU A 261 9.62 -24.03 -3.09
CA LEU A 261 11.01 -23.68 -3.42
C LEU A 261 11.98 -24.82 -3.11
N ASN A 262 11.79 -25.52 -1.98
CA ASN A 262 12.59 -26.70 -1.64
C ASN A 262 12.38 -27.88 -2.62
N LYS A 263 11.29 -27.90 -3.37
CA LYS A 263 11.03 -28.86 -4.47
C LYS A 263 11.63 -28.40 -5.81
N GLY A 264 12.30 -27.24 -5.84
CA GLY A 264 12.88 -26.65 -7.05
C GLY A 264 11.90 -25.92 -7.95
N MET A 265 10.69 -25.62 -7.47
CA MET A 265 9.67 -24.92 -8.27
C MET A 265 10.04 -23.45 -8.49
N GLY A 266 9.77 -22.95 -9.70
CA GLY A 266 9.91 -21.53 -10.02
C GLY A 266 8.73 -20.70 -9.52
N VAL A 267 8.88 -19.37 -9.48
CA VAL A 267 7.84 -18.46 -8.98
C VAL A 267 6.50 -18.61 -9.74
N ASP A 268 6.56 -18.83 -11.05
CA ASP A 268 5.36 -18.94 -11.87
C ASP A 268 4.65 -20.28 -11.66
N ASP A 269 5.35 -21.36 -11.31
CA ASP A 269 4.70 -22.62 -10.92
C ASP A 269 4.06 -22.48 -9.54
N ILE A 270 4.75 -21.82 -8.60
CA ILE A 270 4.29 -21.64 -7.22
C ILE A 270 2.97 -20.89 -7.16
N VAL A 271 2.82 -19.79 -7.90
CA VAL A 271 1.57 -19.00 -7.88
C VAL A 271 0.35 -19.79 -8.38
N HIS A 272 0.55 -20.84 -9.18
CA HIS A 272 -0.53 -21.71 -9.70
C HIS A 272 -0.71 -23.02 -8.90
N ASP A 273 0.23 -23.38 -8.03
CA ASP A 273 0.22 -24.64 -7.26
C ASP A 273 -0.31 -24.48 -5.81
N ILE A 274 -0.47 -23.25 -5.32
CA ILE A 274 -0.92 -23.01 -3.94
C ILE A 274 -2.44 -23.09 -3.83
N ASP A 275 -2.91 -24.10 -3.09
CA ASP A 275 -4.28 -24.16 -2.57
C ASP A 275 -4.39 -23.37 -1.24
N TYR A 276 -5.07 -22.24 -1.27
CA TYR A 276 -5.20 -21.35 -0.11
C TYR A 276 -6.29 -21.82 0.87
N PRO A 277 -5.99 -22.00 2.17
CA PRO A 277 -6.98 -22.36 3.18
C PRO A 277 -8.07 -21.31 3.32
N THR A 278 -9.32 -21.72 3.16
CA THR A 278 -10.48 -20.82 3.16
C THR A 278 -10.60 -20.03 4.46
N GLU A 279 -10.32 -20.67 5.59
CA GLU A 279 -10.37 -20.10 6.93
C GLU A 279 -9.31 -19.01 7.18
N LEU A 280 -8.25 -18.96 6.37
CA LEU A 280 -7.20 -17.94 6.47
C LEU A 280 -7.34 -16.84 5.41
N PHE A 281 -7.86 -17.17 4.22
CA PHE A 281 -7.80 -16.27 3.06
C PHE A 281 -9.16 -15.84 2.51
N GLU A 282 -10.27 -16.50 2.88
CA GLU A 282 -11.64 -16.14 2.50
C GLU A 282 -12.41 -15.47 3.66
N VAL A 283 -11.68 -14.79 4.56
CA VAL A 283 -12.23 -13.97 5.64
C VAL A 283 -12.39 -12.50 5.22
N PRO A 284 -13.32 -11.72 5.81
CA PRO A 284 -13.65 -10.38 5.32
C PRO A 284 -12.46 -9.41 5.22
N TRP A 285 -11.54 -9.43 6.16
CA TRP A 285 -10.37 -8.52 6.17
C TRP A 285 -9.20 -9.00 5.28
N MET A 286 -9.32 -10.15 4.61
CA MET A 286 -8.31 -10.71 3.70
C MET A 286 -8.73 -10.58 2.22
N ARG A 287 -9.75 -9.76 1.92
CA ARG A 287 -10.16 -9.44 0.56
C ARG A 287 -8.99 -8.84 -0.23
N GLN A 288 -8.86 -9.21 -1.50
CA GLN A 288 -7.80 -8.72 -2.40
C GLN A 288 -8.16 -7.36 -3.02
N ALA A 289 -8.70 -6.44 -2.22
CA ALA A 289 -9.20 -5.15 -2.71
C ALA A 289 -8.07 -4.21 -3.13
N TYR A 290 -6.93 -4.27 -2.42
CA TYR A 290 -5.74 -3.47 -2.71
C TYR A 290 -4.50 -4.35 -2.94
N GLY A 291 -4.17 -5.21 -1.98
CA GLY A 291 -3.14 -6.25 -2.14
C GLY A 291 -3.61 -7.42 -3.00
N HIS A 292 -2.71 -8.39 -3.23
CA HIS A 292 -3.00 -9.64 -3.94
C HIS A 292 -2.13 -10.77 -3.39
N ARG A 293 -2.64 -12.01 -3.34
CA ARG A 293 -1.92 -13.19 -2.83
C ARG A 293 -0.62 -13.43 -3.61
N ASP A 294 -0.69 -13.35 -4.94
CA ASP A 294 0.47 -13.47 -5.83
C ASP A 294 1.57 -12.46 -5.52
N PHE A 295 1.21 -11.24 -5.10
CA PHE A 295 2.20 -10.23 -4.73
C PHE A 295 3.02 -10.70 -3.54
N ILE A 296 2.36 -11.28 -2.52
CA ILE A 296 3.01 -11.83 -1.34
C ILE A 296 3.88 -13.02 -1.72
N VAL A 297 3.37 -13.94 -2.55
CA VAL A 297 4.14 -15.09 -3.05
C VAL A 297 5.41 -14.64 -3.75
N ARG A 298 5.30 -13.69 -4.69
CA ARG A 298 6.44 -13.17 -5.45
C ARG A 298 7.47 -12.49 -4.56
N ASP A 299 7.04 -11.74 -3.55
CA ASP A 299 7.98 -11.11 -2.60
C ASP A 299 8.66 -12.11 -1.68
N ILE A 300 7.95 -13.16 -1.25
CA ILE A 300 8.57 -14.27 -0.52
C ILE A 300 9.61 -14.95 -1.40
N VAL A 301 9.30 -15.29 -2.66
CA VAL A 301 10.30 -15.89 -3.55
C VAL A 301 11.50 -14.95 -3.72
N ARG A 302 11.26 -13.66 -3.95
CA ARG A 302 12.32 -12.65 -4.06
C ARG A 302 13.22 -12.59 -2.81
N SER A 303 12.65 -12.73 -1.60
CA SER A 303 13.43 -12.72 -0.36
C SER A 303 14.30 -13.97 -0.18
N GLU A 304 13.88 -15.11 -0.74
CA GLU A 304 14.60 -16.38 -0.60
C GLU A 304 15.59 -16.65 -1.74
N THR A 305 15.28 -16.23 -2.97
CA THR A 305 16.03 -16.65 -4.16
C THR A 305 16.65 -15.49 -4.95
N GLY A 306 16.33 -14.24 -4.63
CA GLY A 306 16.74 -13.08 -5.42
C GLY A 306 15.85 -12.86 -6.66
N TRP A 307 16.43 -12.34 -7.75
CA TRP A 307 15.66 -11.84 -8.89
C TRP A 307 15.63 -12.76 -10.12
N TRP A 308 16.57 -13.69 -10.24
CA TRP A 308 16.69 -14.54 -11.44
C TRP A 308 15.74 -15.73 -11.36
N ASP A 309 15.04 -15.99 -12.46
CA ASP A 309 13.96 -16.99 -12.56
C ASP A 309 14.44 -18.37 -13.05
N GLY A 310 15.74 -18.54 -13.27
CA GLY A 310 16.33 -19.78 -13.76
C GLY A 310 16.37 -19.91 -15.29
N ASN A 311 15.74 -19.00 -16.05
CA ASN A 311 15.83 -19.00 -17.50
C ASN A 311 17.18 -18.39 -17.95
N PRO A 312 18.04 -19.14 -18.67
CA PRO A 312 19.36 -18.64 -19.07
C PRO A 312 19.31 -17.37 -19.92
N THR A 313 18.25 -17.20 -20.72
CA THR A 313 18.09 -16.00 -21.58
C THR A 313 17.74 -14.76 -20.78
N HIS A 314 17.22 -14.90 -19.56
CA HIS A 314 16.87 -13.79 -18.68
C HIS A 314 18.04 -13.38 -17.76
N LEU A 315 19.12 -14.16 -17.68
CA LEU A 315 20.28 -13.82 -16.87
C LEU A 315 21.06 -12.64 -17.47
N HIS A 316 21.28 -12.68 -18.79
CA HIS A 316 21.94 -11.63 -19.56
C HIS A 316 21.17 -11.41 -20.88
N PRO A 317 19.97 -10.83 -20.82
CA PRO A 317 19.12 -10.70 -22.00
C PRO A 317 19.75 -9.72 -23.01
N ALA A 318 19.50 -9.98 -24.30
CA ALA A 318 19.67 -8.96 -25.31
C ALA A 318 18.77 -7.75 -25.00
N ARG A 319 19.04 -6.60 -25.64
CA ARG A 319 18.16 -5.43 -25.53
C ARG A 319 16.71 -5.83 -25.86
N PRO A 320 15.69 -5.34 -25.11
CA PRO A 320 14.31 -5.77 -25.30
C PRO A 320 13.78 -5.60 -26.73
N ASP A 321 14.15 -4.50 -27.40
CA ASP A 321 13.81 -4.20 -28.79
C ASP A 321 14.41 -5.22 -29.77
N VAL A 322 15.69 -5.58 -29.58
CA VAL A 322 16.39 -6.58 -30.39
C VAL A 322 15.72 -7.95 -30.25
N ALA A 323 15.45 -8.39 -29.02
CA ALA A 323 14.81 -9.69 -28.77
C ALA A 323 13.39 -9.75 -29.35
N ALA A 324 12.62 -8.67 -29.22
CA ALA A 324 11.26 -8.59 -29.76
C ALA A 324 11.24 -8.59 -31.29
N ASN A 325 12.14 -7.84 -31.93
CA ASN A 325 12.27 -7.83 -33.39
C ASN A 325 12.73 -9.19 -33.93
N ALA A 326 13.64 -9.88 -33.24
CA ALA A 326 14.07 -11.22 -33.63
C ALA A 326 12.90 -12.24 -33.61
N ARG A 327 12.07 -12.21 -32.57
CA ARG A 327 10.85 -13.04 -32.50
C ARG A 327 9.88 -12.72 -33.64
N ALA A 328 9.58 -11.44 -33.86
CA ALA A 328 8.67 -11.01 -34.92
C ALA A 328 9.19 -11.34 -36.33
N ALA A 329 10.50 -11.31 -36.55
CA ALA A 329 11.13 -11.69 -37.81
C ALA A 329 11.07 -13.21 -38.06
N ALA A 330 11.23 -14.03 -37.02
CA ALA A 330 11.12 -15.48 -37.13
C ALA A 330 9.70 -15.96 -37.45
N ILE A 331 8.68 -15.16 -37.12
CA ILE A 331 7.27 -15.46 -37.42
C ILE A 331 6.96 -15.02 -38.86
N THR A 332 6.84 -15.99 -39.76
CA THR A 332 6.52 -15.74 -41.18
C THR A 332 5.05 -15.38 -41.39
N ASP A 333 4.14 -16.06 -40.68
CA ASP A 333 2.70 -15.78 -40.72
C ASP A 333 2.26 -14.97 -39.49
N LYS A 334 2.35 -13.65 -39.61
CA LYS A 334 1.97 -12.71 -38.54
C LYS A 334 0.46 -12.60 -38.38
N GLN A 335 -0.30 -12.87 -39.45
CA GLN A 335 -1.76 -12.84 -39.41
C GLN A 335 -2.31 -14.01 -38.60
N ALA A 336 -1.67 -15.18 -38.68
CA ALA A 336 -2.02 -16.33 -37.83
C ALA A 336 -1.87 -16.02 -36.33
N VAL A 337 -0.84 -15.26 -35.93
CA VAL A 337 -0.66 -14.85 -34.52
C VAL A 337 -1.81 -13.95 -34.05
N LEU A 338 -2.22 -12.98 -34.88
CA LEU A 338 -3.37 -12.11 -34.57
C LEU A 338 -4.67 -12.91 -34.53
N GLY A 339 -4.88 -13.81 -35.50
CA GLY A 339 -6.04 -14.70 -35.55
C GLY A 339 -6.15 -15.58 -34.30
N GLU A 340 -5.04 -16.15 -33.84
CA GLU A 340 -5.01 -16.96 -32.62
C GLU A 340 -5.28 -16.11 -31.36
N ALA A 341 -4.69 -14.92 -31.27
CA ALA A 341 -4.98 -14.01 -30.15
C ALA A 341 -6.48 -13.63 -30.10
N HIS A 342 -7.11 -13.36 -31.25
CA HIS A 342 -8.56 -13.14 -31.32
C HIS A 342 -9.36 -14.38 -30.91
N ARG A 343 -8.99 -15.56 -31.39
CA ARG A 343 -9.66 -16.82 -31.02
C ARG A 343 -9.60 -17.08 -29.51
N LEU A 344 -8.43 -16.86 -28.89
CA LEU A 344 -8.24 -17.01 -27.44
C LEU A 344 -9.06 -15.98 -26.66
N ARG A 345 -9.08 -14.73 -27.09
CA ARG A 345 -9.93 -13.68 -26.53
C ARG A 345 -11.41 -14.07 -26.56
N ASP A 346 -11.90 -14.51 -27.72
CA ASP A 346 -13.31 -14.84 -27.93
C ASP A 346 -13.73 -16.08 -27.14
N ALA A 347 -12.77 -16.94 -26.79
CA ALA A 347 -12.95 -18.07 -25.87
C ALA A 347 -12.81 -17.70 -24.38
N GLY A 348 -12.65 -16.41 -24.04
CA GLY A 348 -12.47 -15.93 -22.66
C GLY A 348 -11.07 -16.15 -22.07
N ARG A 349 -10.10 -16.65 -22.85
CA ARG A 349 -8.72 -16.95 -22.42
C ARG A 349 -7.82 -15.72 -22.59
N VAL A 350 -8.23 -14.61 -21.96
CA VAL A 350 -7.67 -13.27 -22.20
C VAL A 350 -6.17 -13.19 -21.87
N GLN A 351 -5.73 -13.78 -20.75
CA GLN A 351 -4.32 -13.79 -20.37
C GLN A 351 -3.45 -14.52 -21.40
N GLU A 352 -3.94 -15.62 -21.96
CA GLU A 352 -3.25 -16.35 -23.02
C GLU A 352 -3.19 -15.55 -24.33
N ALA A 353 -4.28 -14.87 -24.68
CA ALA A 353 -4.30 -13.96 -25.83
C ALA A 353 -3.23 -12.86 -25.70
N LEU A 354 -2.98 -12.34 -24.49
CA LEU A 354 -1.90 -11.39 -24.22
C LEU A 354 -0.51 -11.99 -24.46
N HIS A 355 -0.27 -13.22 -24.01
CA HIS A 355 1.00 -13.90 -24.27
C HIS A 355 1.24 -14.11 -25.77
N VAL A 356 0.19 -14.46 -26.54
CA VAL A 356 0.28 -14.63 -27.99
C VAL A 356 0.53 -13.30 -28.69
N VAL A 357 -0.24 -12.25 -28.38
CA VAL A 357 -0.10 -10.95 -29.06
C VAL A 357 1.24 -10.28 -28.75
N ASP A 358 1.85 -10.55 -27.59
CA ASP A 358 3.17 -10.04 -27.21
C ASP A 358 4.30 -10.46 -28.15
N LEU A 359 4.14 -11.57 -28.87
CA LEU A 359 5.08 -12.01 -29.90
C LEU A 359 5.30 -10.96 -31.00
N LEU A 360 4.27 -10.13 -31.27
CA LEU A 360 4.33 -9.05 -32.26
C LEU A 360 4.27 -7.65 -31.63
N ALA A 361 3.49 -7.46 -30.57
CA ALA A 361 3.21 -6.13 -30.00
C ALA A 361 4.47 -5.45 -29.41
N LEU A 362 5.44 -6.23 -28.94
CA LEU A 362 6.68 -5.72 -28.34
C LEU A 362 7.74 -5.32 -29.37
N ALA A 363 7.60 -5.71 -30.63
CA ALA A 363 8.56 -5.37 -31.68
C ALA A 363 8.55 -3.86 -31.95
N THR A 364 9.71 -3.27 -32.26
CA THR A 364 9.83 -1.86 -32.67
C THR A 364 9.98 -1.69 -34.18
N ALA A 365 10.31 -2.77 -34.90
CA ALA A 365 10.35 -2.80 -36.35
C ALA A 365 8.97 -2.44 -36.93
N ASP A 366 8.97 -1.75 -38.06
CA ASP A 366 7.75 -1.34 -38.74
C ASP A 366 7.26 -2.46 -39.67
N PHE A 367 6.09 -3.00 -39.36
CA PHE A 367 5.34 -3.94 -40.20
C PHE A 367 3.84 -3.81 -39.92
N PRO A 368 2.96 -4.04 -40.90
CA PRO A 368 1.53 -3.73 -40.79
C PRO A 368 0.84 -4.36 -39.57
N GLU A 369 1.22 -5.58 -39.20
CA GLU A 369 0.63 -6.30 -38.07
C GLU A 369 1.03 -5.76 -36.69
N ALA A 370 2.17 -5.06 -36.58
CA ALA A 370 2.66 -4.54 -35.30
C ALA A 370 1.66 -3.56 -34.69
N HIS A 371 1.07 -2.69 -35.51
CA HIS A 371 0.06 -1.74 -35.07
C HIS A 371 -1.22 -2.44 -34.56
N HIS A 372 -1.70 -3.44 -35.30
CA HIS A 372 -2.86 -4.25 -34.88
C HIS A 372 -2.59 -5.02 -33.58
N ALA A 373 -1.38 -5.59 -33.44
CA ALA A 373 -0.97 -6.30 -32.23
C ALA A 373 -0.96 -5.38 -31.00
N ARG A 374 -0.39 -4.17 -31.11
CA ARG A 374 -0.37 -3.19 -30.00
C ARG A 374 -1.78 -2.74 -29.61
N LYS A 375 -2.65 -2.50 -30.60
CA LYS A 375 -4.06 -2.17 -30.35
C LYS A 375 -4.77 -3.32 -29.62
N LEU A 376 -4.63 -4.55 -30.10
CA LEU A 376 -5.23 -5.73 -29.46
C LEU A 376 -4.69 -5.94 -28.04
N LYS A 377 -3.38 -5.74 -27.81
CA LYS A 377 -2.78 -5.79 -26.46
C LYS A 377 -3.45 -4.79 -25.50
N SER A 378 -3.67 -3.56 -25.95
CA SER A 378 -4.37 -2.52 -25.16
C SER A 378 -5.81 -2.97 -24.83
N GLU A 379 -6.57 -3.43 -25.82
CA GLU A 379 -7.94 -3.95 -25.62
C GLU A 379 -7.99 -5.12 -24.62
N LEU A 380 -7.09 -6.10 -24.75
CA LEU A 380 -6.99 -7.24 -23.85
C LEU A 380 -6.60 -6.84 -22.42
N SER A 381 -5.73 -5.83 -22.27
CA SER A 381 -5.36 -5.30 -20.96
C SER A 381 -6.55 -4.63 -20.27
N VAL A 382 -7.38 -3.89 -21.03
CA VAL A 382 -8.65 -3.35 -20.50
C VAL A 382 -9.61 -4.46 -20.05
N LEU A 383 -9.67 -5.58 -20.79
CA LEU A 383 -10.51 -6.72 -20.40
C LEU A 383 -10.05 -7.33 -19.07
N LEU A 384 -8.75 -7.63 -18.90
CA LEU A 384 -8.23 -8.14 -17.62
C LEU A 384 -8.47 -7.18 -16.45
N ALA A 385 -8.37 -5.87 -16.71
CA ALA A 385 -8.62 -4.87 -15.69
C ALA A 385 -10.07 -4.85 -15.17
N LYS A 386 -11.04 -5.44 -15.88
CA LYS A 386 -12.43 -5.51 -15.39
C LYS A 386 -12.59 -6.55 -14.29
N ASP A 387 -11.89 -7.68 -14.43
CA ASP A 387 -12.05 -8.84 -13.55
C ASP A 387 -10.96 -8.92 -12.46
N ALA A 388 -9.91 -8.09 -12.56
CA ALA A 388 -8.85 -8.04 -11.55
C ALA A 388 -9.38 -7.56 -10.19
N PRO A 389 -9.21 -8.33 -9.09
CA PRO A 389 -9.79 -8.01 -7.78
C PRO A 389 -9.05 -6.85 -7.09
N SER A 390 -7.73 -6.75 -7.31
CA SER A 390 -6.89 -5.70 -6.73
C SER A 390 -6.96 -4.41 -7.52
N TYR A 391 -7.17 -3.29 -6.82
CA TYR A 391 -7.03 -1.94 -7.37
C TYR A 391 -5.70 -1.76 -8.09
N VAL A 392 -4.60 -2.22 -7.49
CA VAL A 392 -3.25 -2.09 -8.05
C VAL A 392 -3.13 -2.86 -9.36
N SER A 393 -3.64 -4.10 -9.43
CA SER A 393 -3.68 -4.88 -10.68
C SER A 393 -4.49 -4.17 -11.76
N ARG A 394 -5.71 -3.70 -11.44
CA ARG A 394 -6.55 -2.97 -12.40
C ARG A 394 -5.84 -1.74 -12.96
N SER A 395 -5.19 -0.98 -12.10
CA SER A 395 -4.45 0.21 -12.50
C SER A 395 -3.29 -0.11 -13.44
N PHE A 396 -2.50 -1.15 -13.15
CA PHE A 396 -1.39 -1.51 -14.03
C PHE A 396 -1.84 -2.05 -15.38
N TYR A 397 -2.88 -2.88 -15.44
CA TYR A 397 -3.45 -3.31 -16.71
C TYR A 397 -3.93 -2.11 -17.56
N ARG A 398 -4.55 -1.11 -16.93
CA ARG A 398 -4.99 0.14 -17.60
C ARG A 398 -3.88 1.17 -17.81
N ALA A 399 -2.67 0.95 -17.32
CA ALA A 399 -1.54 1.86 -17.53
C ALA A 399 -0.74 1.51 -18.79
N VAL A 400 -0.96 0.31 -19.35
CA VAL A 400 -0.34 -0.19 -20.58
C VAL A 400 -1.10 0.27 -21.83
N THR A 401 -2.30 0.83 -21.65
CA THR A 401 -3.26 1.14 -22.73
C THR A 401 -3.04 2.47 -23.41
#